data_AF-A0A4R1LEK7-F1
#
_entry.id   AF-A0A4R1LEK7-F1
#
_cell.length_a   1.000
_cell.length_b   1.000
_cell.length_c   1.000
_cell.angle_alpha   90.00
_cell.angle_beta   90.00
_cell.angle_gamma   90.00
#
_symmetry.space_group_name_H-M   'P 1'
#
loop_
_entity.id
_entity.type
_entity.pdbx_description
1 polymer ?
#
loop_
_entity_poly.entity_id
_entity_poly.type
_entity_poly.pdbx_seq_one_letter_code
_entity_poly.pdbx_strand_id
1 'polypeptide(L)'
;MKAPKTLQDAILYFADADNCLQYMVDRRWPEGVVCPTCERKDPTFLKSQGKWQCKSAHAKRQFTVKVGTIFEDSPLGLEKWLPAVWLITNAKNGVSSYELSRSLGVTQKTAWFMLHRIREAMKQDTSHKFGFGGPVESDETYVGPNPQKMHKDRKARMQAKDGLKGEYVGKTAIHGMLGRELRQVRAKVMPNVRRDSLQESILNNETPFAKVYTDELSGYDGLEKQFIHKVVNHSIEHVRGQVHTQGIENFWSLLNAAFAELTLLLSHSILIVTSPNRYSVFTTVRPKTTHLPTPTVSLVCSCRPLTSASPMQR
;
A
#
# COMPACT_ATOMS: atom_id res chain seq x y z
N MET A 1 24.54 -5.61 -17.33
CA MET A 1 23.58 -5.72 -18.46
C MET A 1 22.64 -4.52 -18.47
N LYS A 2 22.14 -4.10 -19.65
CA LYS A 2 21.20 -2.97 -19.74
C LYS A 2 19.81 -3.43 -19.30
N ALA A 3 19.23 -2.76 -18.29
CA ALA A 3 17.86 -3.02 -17.87
C ALA A 3 16.86 -2.64 -18.99
N PRO A 4 15.71 -3.33 -19.10
CA PRO A 4 14.70 -3.01 -20.10
C PRO A 4 14.14 -1.60 -19.86
N LYS A 5 14.11 -0.79 -20.92
CA LYS A 5 13.65 0.62 -20.85
C LYS A 5 12.18 0.78 -21.22
N THR A 6 11.71 -0.01 -22.17
CA THR A 6 10.32 0.02 -22.63
C THR A 6 9.55 -1.20 -22.15
N LEU A 7 8.22 -1.14 -22.19
CA LEU A 7 7.36 -2.27 -21.84
C LEU A 7 7.61 -3.46 -22.77
N GLN A 8 7.78 -3.21 -24.07
CA GLN A 8 8.04 -4.27 -25.04
C GLN A 8 9.39 -4.95 -24.79
N ASP A 9 10.43 -4.18 -24.47
CA ASP A 9 11.72 -4.74 -24.07
C ASP A 9 11.61 -5.59 -22.81
N ALA A 10 10.83 -5.12 -21.81
CA ALA A 10 10.63 -5.87 -20.58
C ALA A 10 9.93 -7.20 -20.82
N ILE A 11 8.91 -7.23 -21.68
CA ILE A 11 8.19 -8.46 -22.04
C ILE A 11 9.13 -9.45 -22.72
N LEU A 12 9.90 -9.00 -23.72
CA LEU A 12 10.82 -9.87 -24.46
C LEU A 12 11.98 -10.36 -23.58
N TYR A 13 12.53 -9.47 -22.75
CA TYR A 13 13.67 -9.80 -21.89
C TYR A 13 13.30 -10.77 -20.77
N PHE A 14 12.13 -10.59 -20.14
CA PHE A 14 11.65 -11.46 -19.06
C PHE A 14 10.89 -12.70 -19.55
N ALA A 15 10.73 -12.89 -20.87
CA ALA A 15 10.19 -14.13 -21.42
C ALA A 15 11.14 -15.32 -21.22
N ASP A 16 12.44 -15.06 -21.12
CA ASP A 16 13.47 -16.07 -20.88
C ASP A 16 13.77 -16.19 -19.37
N ALA A 17 13.66 -17.40 -18.84
CA ALA A 17 13.90 -17.71 -17.44
C ALA A 17 15.36 -17.50 -17.03
N ASP A 18 16.32 -17.73 -17.93
CA ASP A 18 17.75 -17.55 -17.65
C ASP A 18 18.09 -16.05 -17.54
N ASN A 19 17.50 -15.23 -18.40
CA ASN A 19 17.60 -13.77 -18.29
C ASN A 19 17.00 -13.27 -16.97
N CYS A 20 15.85 -13.81 -16.56
CA CYS A 20 15.23 -13.46 -15.28
C CYS A 20 16.12 -13.81 -14.08
N LEU A 21 16.75 -14.99 -14.11
CA LEU A 21 17.66 -15.45 -13.07
C LEU A 21 18.89 -14.56 -12.99
N GLN A 22 19.56 -14.31 -14.12
CA GLN A 22 20.75 -13.48 -14.17
C GLN A 22 20.46 -12.03 -13.74
N TYR A 23 19.35 -11.47 -14.21
CA TYR A 23 18.89 -10.13 -13.85
C TYR A 23 18.73 -9.94 -12.33
N MET A 24 18.25 -10.98 -11.65
CA MET A 24 18.09 -11.03 -10.19
C MET A 24 19.42 -11.24 -9.47
N VAL A 25 20.26 -12.15 -9.95
CA VAL A 25 21.59 -12.43 -9.38
C VAL A 25 22.45 -11.17 -9.40
N ASP A 26 22.52 -10.47 -10.53
CA ASP A 26 23.33 -9.25 -10.68
C ASP A 26 22.94 -8.15 -9.68
N ARG A 27 21.64 -8.03 -9.37
CA ARG A 27 21.12 -7.01 -8.43
C ARG A 27 21.26 -7.40 -6.99
N ARG A 28 21.09 -8.68 -6.69
CA ARG A 28 21.14 -9.19 -5.33
C ARG A 28 22.57 -9.38 -4.84
N TRP A 29 23.45 -9.81 -5.74
CA TRP A 29 24.80 -10.26 -5.43
C TRP A 29 25.81 -9.68 -6.45
N PRO A 30 26.06 -8.36 -6.42
CA PRO A 30 26.99 -7.72 -7.33
C PRO A 30 28.44 -8.23 -7.18
N GLU A 31 28.82 -8.67 -5.98
CA GLU A 31 30.15 -9.20 -5.64
C GLU A 31 30.23 -10.72 -5.65
N GLY A 32 29.20 -11.40 -6.16
CA GLY A 32 29.10 -12.86 -6.20
C GLY A 32 28.15 -13.44 -5.16
N VAL A 33 27.70 -14.67 -5.43
CA VAL A 33 26.58 -15.29 -4.72
C VAL A 33 26.98 -15.66 -3.30
N VAL A 34 26.19 -15.20 -2.32
CA VAL A 34 26.38 -15.49 -0.89
C VAL A 34 25.24 -16.36 -0.39
N CYS A 35 25.57 -17.39 0.40
CA CYS A 35 24.56 -18.23 1.03
C CYS A 35 23.76 -17.43 2.08
N PRO A 36 22.42 -17.38 1.99
CA PRO A 36 21.59 -16.61 2.93
C PRO A 36 21.50 -17.22 4.34
N THR A 37 22.01 -18.44 4.56
CA THR A 37 21.95 -19.11 5.88
C THR A 37 23.25 -19.04 6.65
N CYS A 38 24.40 -19.16 5.97
CA CYS A 38 25.72 -19.22 6.60
C CYS A 38 26.71 -18.18 6.07
N GLU A 39 26.25 -17.27 5.21
CA GLU A 39 27.00 -16.13 4.65
C GLU A 39 28.27 -16.50 3.87
N ARG A 40 28.42 -17.78 3.52
CA ARG A 40 29.56 -18.26 2.74
C ARG A 40 29.48 -17.80 1.28
N LYS A 41 30.63 -17.38 0.72
CA LYS A 41 30.76 -16.78 -0.62
C LYS A 41 31.06 -17.77 -1.76
N ASP A 42 31.17 -19.07 -1.51
CA ASP A 42 31.51 -20.09 -2.52
C ASP A 42 30.42 -21.16 -2.77
N PRO A 43 29.14 -20.79 -2.95
CA PRO A 43 28.10 -21.75 -3.32
C PRO A 43 28.27 -22.24 -4.77
N THR A 44 28.00 -23.53 -4.98
CA THR A 44 28.03 -24.14 -6.32
C THR A 44 26.66 -24.03 -6.98
N PHE A 45 26.61 -23.61 -8.26
CA PHE A 45 25.36 -23.54 -9.01
C PHE A 45 25.00 -24.89 -9.65
N LEU A 46 23.82 -25.39 -9.34
CA LEU A 46 23.24 -26.62 -9.89
C LEU A 46 22.35 -26.27 -11.07
N LYS A 47 22.93 -26.24 -12.29
CA LYS A 47 22.22 -25.88 -13.53
C LYS A 47 20.95 -26.71 -13.77
N SER A 48 20.99 -28.01 -13.47
CA SER A 48 19.85 -28.92 -13.67
C SER A 48 18.64 -28.58 -12.81
N GLN A 49 18.83 -27.86 -11.70
CA GLN A 49 17.76 -27.52 -10.75
C GLN A 49 17.49 -26.02 -10.65
N GLY A 50 18.32 -25.17 -11.28
CA GLY A 50 18.24 -23.71 -11.12
C GLY A 50 18.46 -23.24 -9.67
N LYS A 51 19.28 -23.97 -8.90
CA LYS A 51 19.51 -23.75 -7.47
C LYS A 51 20.99 -23.59 -7.17
N TRP A 52 21.30 -22.90 -6.07
CA TRP A 52 22.62 -22.89 -5.48
C TRP A 52 22.69 -23.87 -4.33
N GLN A 53 23.81 -24.57 -4.23
CA GLN A 53 24.12 -25.45 -3.11
C GLN A 53 25.34 -24.91 -2.38
N CYS A 54 25.15 -24.59 -1.10
CA CYS A 54 26.25 -24.27 -0.21
C CYS A 54 27.09 -25.53 0.09
N LYS A 55 28.41 -25.35 0.20
CA LYS A 55 29.34 -26.43 0.55
C LYS A 55 29.30 -26.81 2.03
N SER A 56 28.89 -25.88 2.92
CA SER A 56 28.70 -26.22 4.33
C SER A 56 27.48 -27.12 4.51
N ALA A 57 27.60 -28.13 5.36
CA ALA A 57 26.49 -28.99 5.73
C ALA A 57 25.57 -28.28 6.73
N HIS A 58 24.39 -27.85 6.27
CA HIS A 58 23.29 -27.36 7.11
C HIS A 58 21.94 -27.74 6.47
N ALA A 59 20.86 -27.70 7.25
CA ALA A 59 19.54 -28.13 6.82
C ALA A 59 19.02 -27.40 5.57
N LYS A 60 19.36 -26.11 5.42
CA LYS A 60 18.96 -25.25 4.28
C LYS A 60 20.09 -25.00 3.28
N ARG A 61 20.90 -26.03 2.98
CA ARG A 61 22.06 -25.89 2.08
C ARG A 61 21.72 -25.56 0.63
N GLN A 62 20.52 -25.88 0.16
CA GLN A 62 20.05 -25.54 -1.18
C GLN A 62 19.12 -24.32 -1.13
N PHE A 63 19.37 -23.33 -1.97
CA PHE A 63 18.56 -22.12 -2.04
C PHE A 63 18.39 -21.63 -3.48
N THR A 64 17.34 -20.86 -3.72
CA THR A 64 17.09 -20.16 -4.99
C THR A 64 17.36 -18.68 -4.82
N VAL A 65 17.41 -17.94 -5.93
CA VAL A 65 17.52 -16.47 -5.91
C VAL A 65 16.33 -15.78 -5.21
N LYS A 66 15.23 -16.51 -4.96
CA LYS A 66 14.02 -15.98 -4.32
C LYS A 66 14.10 -15.96 -2.78
N VAL A 67 14.92 -16.80 -2.17
CA VAL A 67 14.99 -16.98 -0.69
C VAL A 67 15.36 -15.65 -0.03
N GLY A 68 14.63 -15.15 0.97
CA GLY A 68 14.88 -13.86 1.60
C GLY A 68 14.52 -12.64 0.74
N THR A 69 13.62 -12.80 -0.24
CA THR A 69 13.10 -11.70 -1.07
C THR A 69 11.58 -11.70 -1.09
N ILE A 70 10.95 -10.67 -1.67
CA ILE A 70 9.49 -10.64 -1.88
C ILE A 70 8.95 -11.81 -2.73
N PHE A 71 9.82 -12.51 -3.44
CA PHE A 71 9.45 -13.64 -4.29
C PHE A 71 9.49 -14.99 -3.55
N GLU A 72 9.92 -15.01 -2.28
CA GLU A 72 10.03 -16.23 -1.48
C GLU A 72 8.67 -16.92 -1.27
N ASP A 73 8.68 -18.25 -1.26
CA ASP A 73 7.49 -19.10 -1.12
C ASP A 73 6.35 -18.81 -2.12
N SER A 74 6.66 -18.17 -3.25
CA SER A 74 5.71 -17.97 -4.33
C SER A 74 5.84 -19.10 -5.36
N PRO A 75 4.72 -19.78 -5.73
CA PRO A 75 4.72 -20.76 -6.81
C PRO A 75 4.88 -20.11 -8.19
N LEU A 76 4.78 -18.79 -8.30
CA LEU A 76 4.95 -18.06 -9.55
C LEU A 76 6.43 -17.95 -9.91
N GLY A 77 6.79 -18.19 -11.17
CA GLY A 77 8.13 -17.97 -11.66
C GLY A 77 8.48 -16.48 -11.82
N LEU A 78 9.77 -16.22 -12.05
CA LEU A 78 10.30 -14.84 -12.14
C LEU A 78 9.81 -14.12 -13.40
N GLU A 79 9.46 -14.89 -14.43
CA GLU A 79 8.88 -14.42 -15.69
C GLU A 79 7.54 -13.68 -15.49
N LYS A 80 6.82 -13.93 -14.39
CA LYS A 80 5.61 -13.16 -14.02
C LYS A 80 5.91 -12.06 -13.01
N TRP A 81 6.83 -12.31 -12.08
CA TRP A 81 7.17 -11.35 -11.03
C TRP A 81 7.92 -10.13 -11.55
N LEU A 82 8.88 -10.30 -12.46
CA LEU A 82 9.71 -9.20 -12.94
C LEU A 82 8.92 -8.22 -13.83
N PRO A 83 8.06 -8.65 -14.77
CA PRO A 83 7.15 -7.73 -15.45
C PRO A 83 6.18 -7.03 -14.50
N ALA A 84 5.70 -7.71 -13.44
CA ALA A 84 4.84 -7.08 -12.44
C ALA A 84 5.55 -5.93 -11.71
N VAL A 85 6.80 -6.16 -11.29
CA VAL A 85 7.63 -5.12 -10.67
C VAL A 85 7.90 -3.98 -11.65
N TRP A 86 8.21 -4.30 -12.91
CA TRP A 86 8.45 -3.28 -13.94
C TRP A 86 7.21 -2.41 -14.16
N LEU A 87 6.02 -3.01 -14.29
CA LEU A 87 4.76 -2.27 -14.46
C LEU A 87 4.48 -1.35 -13.27
N ILE A 88 4.59 -1.85 -12.05
CA ILE A 88 4.27 -1.07 -10.85
C ILE A 88 5.28 0.06 -10.63
N THR A 89 6.56 -0.17 -10.89
CA THR A 89 7.62 0.84 -10.70
C THR A 89 7.59 1.95 -11.74
N ASN A 90 7.11 1.67 -12.96
CA ASN A 90 6.99 2.66 -14.02
C ASN A 90 5.63 3.38 -14.05
N ALA A 91 4.60 2.83 -13.40
CA ALA A 91 3.27 3.44 -13.34
C ALA A 91 3.19 4.54 -12.27
N LYS A 92 3.20 5.80 -12.71
CA LYS A 92 3.09 6.97 -11.81
C LYS A 92 1.79 7.03 -11.00
N ASN A 93 0.69 6.55 -11.57
CA ASN A 93 -0.64 6.63 -10.96
C ASN A 93 -1.01 5.36 -10.16
N GLY A 94 -0.05 4.44 -10.00
CA GLY A 94 -0.32 3.10 -9.47
C GLY A 94 -1.03 2.19 -10.47
N VAL A 95 -0.95 0.88 -10.23
CA VAL A 95 -1.61 -0.16 -11.03
C VAL A 95 -2.65 -0.86 -10.17
N SER A 96 -3.86 -1.07 -10.71
CA SER A 96 -4.90 -1.83 -10.02
C SER A 96 -4.62 -3.34 -10.07
N SER A 97 -5.14 -4.13 -9.13
CA SER A 97 -4.98 -5.59 -9.17
C SER A 97 -5.62 -6.23 -10.41
N TYR A 98 -6.69 -5.64 -10.94
CA TYR A 98 -7.38 -6.13 -12.14
C TYR A 98 -6.57 -5.85 -13.41
N GLU A 99 -6.00 -4.66 -13.51
CA GLU A 99 -5.11 -4.31 -14.60
C GLU A 99 -3.89 -5.24 -14.61
N LEU A 100 -3.24 -5.41 -13.45
CA LEU A 100 -2.10 -6.32 -13.33
C LEU A 100 -2.48 -7.77 -13.68
N SER A 101 -3.67 -8.22 -13.28
CA SER A 101 -4.22 -9.54 -13.61
C SER A 101 -4.39 -9.74 -15.11
N ARG A 102 -4.97 -8.75 -15.82
CA ARG A 102 -5.14 -8.79 -17.27
C ARG A 102 -3.81 -8.72 -18.01
N SER A 103 -2.89 -7.87 -17.56
CA SER A 103 -1.58 -7.70 -18.19
C SER A 103 -0.70 -8.94 -18.07
N LEU A 104 -0.77 -9.66 -16.95
CA LEU A 104 0.08 -10.85 -16.70
C LEU A 104 -0.62 -12.19 -16.97
N GLY A 105 -1.92 -12.18 -17.26
CA GLY A 105 -2.70 -13.41 -17.42
C GLY A 105 -2.76 -14.26 -16.16
N VAL A 106 -2.88 -13.63 -14.98
CA VAL A 106 -3.02 -14.32 -13.68
C VAL A 106 -4.37 -14.03 -13.07
N THR A 107 -4.81 -14.84 -12.10
CA THR A 107 -6.04 -14.53 -11.37
C THR A 107 -5.91 -13.21 -10.61
N GLN A 108 -7.03 -12.50 -10.41
CA GLN A 108 -7.02 -11.25 -9.66
C GLN A 108 -6.48 -11.43 -8.23
N LYS A 109 -6.80 -12.56 -7.56
CA LYS A 109 -6.29 -12.88 -6.22
C LYS A 109 -4.77 -12.99 -6.21
N THR A 110 -4.20 -13.62 -7.25
CA THR A 110 -2.74 -13.71 -7.44
C THR A 110 -2.13 -12.33 -7.66
N ALA A 111 -2.70 -11.52 -8.56
CA ALA A 111 -2.23 -10.17 -8.82
C ALA A 111 -2.28 -9.27 -7.57
N TRP A 112 -3.35 -9.38 -6.77
CA TRP A 112 -3.50 -8.68 -5.50
C TRP A 112 -2.40 -9.07 -4.51
N PHE A 113 -2.10 -10.37 -4.38
CA PHE A 113 -1.00 -10.85 -3.54
C PHE A 113 0.36 -10.32 -3.99
N MET A 114 0.64 -10.32 -5.31
CA MET A 114 1.88 -9.78 -5.86
C MET A 114 2.04 -8.29 -5.56
N LEU A 115 0.98 -7.53 -5.81
CA LEU A 115 0.93 -6.10 -5.63
C LEU A 115 1.15 -5.69 -4.18
N HIS A 116 0.60 -6.43 -3.21
CA HIS A 116 0.88 -6.17 -1.78
C HIS A 116 2.35 -6.35 -1.44
N ARG A 117 2.98 -7.45 -1.86
CA ARG A 117 4.40 -7.69 -1.58
C ARG A 117 5.32 -6.67 -2.24
N ILE A 118 5.02 -6.28 -3.48
CA ILE A 118 5.79 -5.27 -4.20
C ILE A 118 5.66 -3.91 -3.51
N ARG A 119 4.44 -3.51 -3.14
CA ARG A 119 4.21 -2.25 -2.42
C ARG A 119 4.87 -2.26 -1.04
N GLU A 120 4.87 -3.39 -0.34
CA GLU A 120 5.58 -3.54 0.93
C GLU A 120 7.08 -3.27 0.77
N ALA A 121 7.72 -3.85 -0.25
CA ALA A 121 9.13 -3.60 -0.54
C ALA A 121 9.42 -2.19 -1.08
N MET A 122 8.41 -1.50 -1.63
CA MET A 122 8.53 -0.10 -2.07
C MET A 122 8.28 0.91 -0.96
N LYS A 123 7.85 0.48 0.24
CA LYS A 123 7.68 1.39 1.37
C LYS A 123 9.03 2.04 1.68
N GLN A 124 9.07 3.36 1.62
CA GLN A 124 10.18 4.15 2.13
C GLN A 124 10.01 4.32 3.64
N ASP A 125 11.13 4.40 4.37
CA ASP A 125 11.11 4.71 5.79
C ASP A 125 10.48 6.09 6.00
N THR A 126 9.28 6.11 6.59
CA THR A 126 8.57 7.33 7.01
C THR A 126 9.09 7.89 8.33
N SER A 127 10.27 7.44 8.77
CA SER A 127 10.92 7.83 10.04
C SER A 127 11.23 9.33 10.09
N HIS A 128 11.44 9.97 8.94
CA HIS A 128 11.59 11.41 8.86
C HIS A 128 10.23 12.10 8.89
N LYS A 129 10.10 13.14 9.70
CA LYS A 129 8.95 14.07 9.67
C LYS A 129 8.85 14.74 8.29
N PHE A 130 7.70 15.30 7.92
CA PHE A 130 7.56 16.08 6.68
C PHE A 130 8.55 17.27 6.62
N GLY A 131 9.10 17.68 7.78
CA GLY A 131 10.17 18.68 7.88
C GLY A 131 9.68 20.10 7.60
N PHE A 132 10.60 21.05 7.40
CA PHE A 132 10.26 22.44 7.02
C PHE A 132 9.77 22.58 5.55
N GLY A 133 9.35 21.49 4.90
CA GLY A 133 9.03 21.38 3.47
C GLY A 133 7.65 21.93 3.09
N GLY A 134 7.28 23.09 3.61
CA GLY A 134 6.07 23.79 3.22
C GLY A 134 4.79 23.36 3.95
N PRO A 135 3.61 23.82 3.47
CA PRO A 135 2.34 23.59 4.13
C PRO A 135 1.87 22.14 4.04
N VAL A 136 1.27 21.67 5.13
CA VAL A 136 0.69 20.33 5.27
C VAL A 136 -0.82 20.46 5.45
N GLU A 137 -1.58 19.71 4.66
CA GLU A 137 -3.03 19.56 4.83
C GLU A 137 -3.28 18.38 5.77
N SER A 138 -4.13 18.55 6.77
CA SER A 138 -4.47 17.51 7.75
C SER A 138 -5.98 17.36 7.81
N ASP A 139 -6.45 16.13 7.67
CA ASP A 139 -7.88 15.82 7.61
C ASP A 139 -8.14 14.38 8.07
N GLU A 140 -9.38 14.09 8.43
CA GLU A 140 -9.85 12.77 8.83
C GLU A 140 -10.89 12.20 7.87
N THR A 141 -10.90 10.87 7.75
CA THR A 141 -11.95 10.18 7.03
C THR A 141 -12.40 8.94 7.79
N TYR A 142 -13.60 8.47 7.46
CA TYR A 142 -14.19 7.27 8.04
C TYR A 142 -14.44 6.23 6.96
N VAL A 143 -13.62 5.17 6.97
CA VAL A 143 -13.72 4.07 6.00
C VAL A 143 -14.49 2.92 6.62
N GLY A 144 -15.56 2.48 5.96
CA GLY A 144 -16.33 1.33 6.42
C GLY A 144 -17.70 1.17 5.76
N PRO A 145 -18.45 0.13 6.14
CA PRO A 145 -19.77 -0.15 5.58
C PRO A 145 -20.75 1.00 5.86
N ASN A 146 -21.62 1.32 4.91
CA ASN A 146 -22.65 2.33 5.11
C ASN A 146 -23.66 1.85 6.19
N PRO A 147 -23.78 2.54 7.35
CA PRO A 147 -24.64 2.11 8.44
C PRO A 147 -26.14 2.27 8.16
N GLN A 148 -26.53 3.03 7.13
CA GLN A 148 -27.92 3.10 6.67
C GLN A 148 -28.35 1.80 5.98
N LYS A 149 -27.42 1.11 5.31
CA LYS A 149 -27.65 -0.17 4.63
C LYS A 149 -27.42 -1.39 5.53
N MET A 150 -27.16 -1.18 6.82
CA MET A 150 -26.84 -2.23 7.78
C MET A 150 -28.10 -2.77 8.47
N HIS A 151 -28.22 -4.09 8.59
CA HIS A 151 -29.29 -4.73 9.36
C HIS A 151 -29.35 -4.20 10.79
N LYS A 152 -30.57 -4.04 11.32
CA LYS A 152 -30.86 -3.40 12.63
C LYS A 152 -30.02 -4.01 13.77
N ASP A 153 -29.95 -5.34 13.86
CA ASP A 153 -29.23 -6.02 14.93
C ASP A 153 -27.71 -5.82 14.84
N ARG A 154 -27.17 -5.83 13.61
CA ARG A 154 -25.75 -5.56 13.36
C ARG A 154 -25.41 -4.11 13.70
N LYS A 155 -26.29 -3.18 13.36
CA LYS A 155 -26.15 -1.75 13.67
C LYS A 155 -26.18 -1.50 15.17
N ALA A 156 -27.13 -2.09 15.90
CA ALA A 156 -27.22 -1.98 17.36
C ALA A 156 -25.97 -2.54 18.05
N ARG A 157 -25.47 -3.69 17.59
CA ARG A 157 -24.23 -4.28 18.13
C ARG A 157 -23.00 -3.41 17.89
N MET A 158 -22.87 -2.81 16.71
CA MET A 158 -21.77 -1.90 16.38
C MET A 158 -21.85 -0.59 17.18
N GLN A 159 -23.06 -0.03 17.33
CA GLN A 159 -23.30 1.16 18.16
C GLN A 159 -22.90 0.94 19.62
N ALA A 160 -23.25 -0.23 20.18
CA ALA A 160 -22.88 -0.60 21.54
C ALA A 160 -21.37 -0.79 21.73
N LYS A 161 -20.64 -1.20 20.69
CA LYS A 161 -19.21 -1.50 20.74
C LYS A 161 -18.34 -0.27 20.53
N ASP A 162 -18.67 0.55 19.53
CA ASP A 162 -17.77 1.61 19.07
C ASP A 162 -18.10 2.97 19.70
N GLY A 163 -19.24 3.11 20.40
CA GLY A 163 -19.68 4.37 21.03
C GLY A 163 -20.02 5.49 20.03
N LEU A 164 -19.75 5.28 18.75
CA LEU A 164 -20.06 6.17 17.64
C LEU A 164 -21.57 6.14 17.35
N LYS A 165 -22.16 7.30 17.08
CA LYS A 165 -23.58 7.46 16.71
C LYS A 165 -23.70 7.93 15.26
N GLY A 166 -24.86 7.66 14.64
CA GLY A 166 -25.18 8.17 13.31
C GLY A 166 -24.45 7.45 12.16
N GLU A 167 -23.87 8.23 11.25
CA GLU A 167 -23.27 7.75 10.00
C GLU A 167 -21.88 7.10 10.16
N TYR A 168 -21.28 7.24 11.34
CA TYR A 168 -19.92 6.77 11.63
C TYR A 168 -19.87 5.39 12.30
N VAL A 169 -21.04 4.81 12.61
CA VAL A 169 -21.16 3.51 13.28
C VAL A 169 -20.46 2.40 12.48
N GLY A 170 -19.52 1.70 13.11
CA GLY A 170 -18.80 0.59 12.50
C GLY A 170 -17.81 0.99 11.40
N LYS A 171 -17.49 2.28 11.27
CA LYS A 171 -16.44 2.79 10.39
C LYS A 171 -15.14 2.96 11.17
N THR A 172 -14.03 2.73 10.50
CA THR A 172 -12.68 2.96 11.02
C THR A 172 -12.26 4.39 10.72
N ALA A 173 -11.86 5.13 11.75
CA ALA A 173 -11.30 6.46 11.60
C ALA A 173 -9.87 6.38 11.06
N ILE A 174 -9.57 7.20 10.07
CA ILE A 174 -8.24 7.34 9.49
C ILE A 174 -7.90 8.83 9.49
N HIS A 175 -6.75 9.17 10.05
CA HIS A 175 -6.19 10.51 9.94
C HIS A 175 -5.18 10.53 8.80
N GLY A 176 -5.25 11.55 7.95
CA GLY A 176 -4.33 11.74 6.85
C GLY A 176 -3.64 13.08 6.93
N MET A 177 -2.40 13.11 6.45
CA MET A 177 -1.62 14.33 6.29
C MET A 177 -1.01 14.34 4.89
N LEU A 178 -1.18 15.43 4.16
CA LEU A 178 -0.61 15.66 2.83
C LEU A 178 0.40 16.81 2.89
N GLY A 179 1.68 16.49 2.72
CA GLY A 179 2.70 17.50 2.50
C GLY A 179 2.62 18.03 1.07
N ARG A 180 2.31 19.31 0.88
CA ARG A 180 2.07 19.87 -0.46
C ARG A 180 3.31 19.88 -1.34
N GLU A 181 4.46 20.25 -0.79
CA GLU A 181 5.71 20.32 -1.58
C GLU A 181 6.28 18.92 -1.82
N LEU A 182 6.25 18.07 -0.80
CA LEU A 182 6.71 16.68 -0.88
C LEU A 182 5.77 15.80 -1.73
N ARG A 183 4.51 16.23 -1.91
CA ARG A 183 3.43 15.48 -2.57
C ARG A 183 3.32 14.06 -2.03
N GLN A 184 3.46 13.93 -0.72
CA GLN A 184 3.38 12.68 0.02
C GLN A 184 2.18 12.73 0.95
N VAL A 185 1.39 11.66 0.94
CA VAL A 185 0.32 11.46 1.91
C VAL A 185 0.78 10.45 2.96
N ARG A 186 0.48 10.71 4.23
CA ARG A 186 0.60 9.77 5.33
C ARG A 186 -0.77 9.56 5.93
N ALA A 187 -1.29 8.33 5.83
CA ALA A 187 -2.54 7.94 6.45
C ALA A 187 -2.26 7.00 7.62
N LYS A 188 -2.92 7.25 8.76
CA LYS A 188 -2.80 6.45 9.99
C LYS A 188 -4.19 6.07 10.49
N VAL A 189 -4.41 4.79 10.75
CA VAL A 189 -5.62 4.31 11.41
C VAL A 189 -5.63 4.81 12.85
N MET A 190 -6.72 5.49 13.24
CA MET A 190 -6.87 6.10 14.54
C MET A 190 -7.91 5.34 15.38
N PRO A 191 -7.69 5.16 16.69
CA PRO A 191 -8.70 4.55 17.55
C PRO A 191 -9.92 5.46 17.74
N ASN A 192 -9.72 6.77 17.66
CA ASN A 192 -10.76 7.79 17.74
C ASN A 192 -10.28 9.09 17.08
N VAL A 193 -11.22 10.00 16.80
CA VAL A 193 -10.97 11.34 16.24
C VAL A 193 -11.15 12.38 17.35
N ARG A 194 -10.47 12.19 18.47
CA ARG A 194 -10.42 13.18 19.57
C ARG A 194 -9.16 14.04 19.44
N ARG A 195 -9.22 15.21 20.07
CA ARG A 195 -8.13 16.20 20.08
C ARG A 195 -6.77 15.57 20.39
N ASP A 196 -6.63 14.86 21.50
CA ASP A 196 -5.34 14.28 21.93
C ASP A 196 -4.75 13.35 20.87
N SER A 197 -5.58 12.46 20.30
CA SER A 197 -5.15 11.49 19.30
C SER A 197 -4.77 12.14 17.98
N LEU A 198 -5.55 13.13 17.51
CA LEU A 198 -5.24 13.86 16.28
C LEU A 198 -3.98 14.72 16.41
N GLN A 199 -3.88 15.50 17.49
CA GLN A 199 -2.76 16.38 17.72
C GLN A 199 -1.46 15.61 17.96
N GLU A 200 -1.51 14.47 18.67
CA GLU A 200 -0.36 13.57 18.80
C GLU A 200 0.08 13.01 17.44
N SER A 201 -0.88 12.67 16.56
CA SER A 201 -0.58 12.20 15.21
C SER A 201 0.15 13.26 14.39
N ILE A 202 -0.29 14.52 14.47
CA ILE A 202 0.35 15.67 13.81
C ILE A 202 1.75 15.88 14.40
N LEU A 203 1.89 15.93 15.72
CA LEU A 203 3.18 16.15 16.40
C LEU A 203 4.23 15.09 16.08
N ASN A 204 3.81 13.85 15.86
CA ASN A 204 4.72 12.77 15.48
C ASN A 204 5.19 12.87 14.02
N ASN A 205 4.42 13.52 13.15
CA ASN A 205 4.72 13.61 11.71
C ASN A 205 5.25 14.98 11.29
N GLU A 206 5.00 16.02 12.08
CA GLU A 206 5.35 17.41 11.80
C GLU A 206 6.38 17.97 12.78
N THR A 207 7.17 18.92 12.30
CA THR A 207 8.05 19.73 13.14
C THR A 207 7.28 20.89 13.76
N PRO A 208 7.57 21.29 15.01
CA PRO A 208 6.99 22.50 15.59
C PRO A 208 7.16 23.71 14.67
N PHE A 209 6.20 24.63 14.69
CA PHE A 209 6.12 25.82 13.82
C PHE A 209 5.90 25.54 12.32
N ALA A 210 5.64 24.29 11.92
CA ALA A 210 5.19 23.99 10.56
C ALA A 210 3.85 24.66 10.24
N LYS A 211 3.59 24.89 8.95
CA LYS A 211 2.29 25.40 8.46
C LYS A 211 1.34 24.23 8.29
N VAL A 212 0.24 24.23 9.04
CA VAL A 212 -0.77 23.16 9.01
C VAL A 212 -2.11 23.76 8.62
N TYR A 213 -2.78 23.15 7.63
CA TYR A 213 -4.11 23.52 7.16
C TYR A 213 -5.09 22.41 7.51
N THR A 214 -6.16 22.75 8.23
CA THR A 214 -7.21 21.81 8.61
C THR A 214 -8.59 22.40 8.35
N ASP A 215 -9.58 21.54 8.50
CA ASP A 215 -10.99 21.88 8.58
C ASP A 215 -11.37 22.42 9.98
N GLU A 216 -12.64 22.81 10.13
CA GLU A 216 -13.23 23.33 11.39
C GLU A 216 -13.57 22.25 12.43
N LEU A 217 -12.99 21.04 12.34
CA LEU A 217 -13.23 20.03 13.37
C LEU A 217 -12.62 20.50 14.71
N SER A 218 -13.41 20.45 15.79
CA SER A 218 -12.99 20.82 17.16
C SER A 218 -11.81 20.01 17.72
N GLY A 219 -11.48 18.90 17.07
CA GLY A 219 -10.26 18.12 17.31
C GLY A 219 -8.97 18.88 16.99
N TYR A 220 -9.04 19.91 16.15
CA TYR A 220 -7.90 20.75 15.75
C TYR A 220 -7.75 22.04 16.56
N ASP A 221 -8.72 22.39 17.43
CA ASP A 221 -8.61 23.60 18.25
C ASP A 221 -7.36 23.55 19.15
N GLY A 222 -6.63 24.67 19.25
CA GLY A 222 -5.43 24.77 20.09
C GLY A 222 -4.14 24.43 19.37
N LEU A 223 -4.18 24.02 18.10
CA LEU A 223 -2.98 23.75 17.29
C LEU A 223 -2.14 25.01 17.03
N GLU A 224 -2.75 26.19 17.08
CA GLU A 224 -2.08 27.48 16.94
C GLU A 224 -0.98 27.73 17.99
N LYS A 225 -1.01 26.99 19.11
CA LYS A 225 0.01 27.07 20.15
C LYS A 225 1.36 26.48 19.74
N GLN A 226 1.36 25.54 18.80
CA GLN A 226 2.55 24.77 18.40
C GLN A 226 2.85 24.87 16.90
N PHE A 227 1.88 25.30 16.10
CA PHE A 227 1.95 25.34 14.64
C PHE A 227 1.43 26.67 14.08
N ILE A 228 1.86 27.01 12.87
CA ILE A 228 1.23 28.10 12.09
C ILE A 228 -0.04 27.51 11.47
N HIS A 229 -1.08 27.43 12.28
CA HIS A 229 -2.35 26.79 11.94
C HIS A 229 -3.28 27.77 11.22
N LYS A 230 -3.86 27.34 10.10
CA LYS A 230 -4.93 28.06 9.42
C LYS A 230 -6.09 27.10 9.14
N VAL A 231 -7.29 27.56 9.44
CA VAL A 231 -8.52 26.78 9.31
C VAL A 231 -9.31 27.26 8.09
N VAL A 232 -9.92 26.32 7.37
CA VAL A 232 -10.87 26.62 6.28
C VAL A 232 -12.25 26.16 6.69
N ASN A 233 -13.22 27.06 6.55
CA ASN A 233 -14.63 26.75 6.80
C ASN A 233 -15.29 26.27 5.51
N HIS A 234 -15.37 24.95 5.32
CA HIS A 234 -16.03 24.34 4.16
C HIS A 234 -17.54 24.64 4.03
N SER A 235 -18.17 25.23 5.05
CA SER A 235 -19.58 25.69 4.97
C SER A 235 -19.73 27.09 4.38
N ILE A 236 -18.64 27.87 4.30
CA ILE A 236 -18.67 29.27 3.85
C ILE A 236 -17.73 29.50 2.66
N GLU A 237 -16.53 28.90 2.65
CA GLU A 237 -15.61 28.98 1.52
C GLU A 237 -14.79 27.69 1.35
N HIS A 238 -14.65 27.22 0.11
CA HIS A 238 -13.81 26.05 -0.19
C HIS A 238 -12.32 26.42 -0.39
N VAL A 239 -12.00 27.70 -0.59
CA VAL A 239 -10.64 28.17 -0.88
C VAL A 239 -10.43 29.57 -0.28
N ARG A 240 -9.49 29.72 0.68
CA ARG A 240 -8.95 31.03 1.10
C ARG A 240 -7.53 31.21 0.55
N GLY A 241 -7.43 31.58 -0.73
CA GLY A 241 -6.15 31.70 -1.41
C GLY A 241 -5.36 30.39 -1.40
N GLN A 242 -4.23 30.36 -0.69
CA GLN A 242 -3.39 29.16 -0.54
C GLN A 242 -3.84 28.23 0.60
N VAL A 243 -4.87 28.56 1.38
CA VAL A 243 -5.34 27.75 2.51
C VAL A 243 -6.55 26.93 2.06
N HIS A 244 -6.39 25.62 1.93
CA HIS A 244 -7.42 24.65 1.55
C HIS A 244 -6.98 23.21 1.92
N THR A 245 -7.93 22.27 2.02
CA THR A 245 -7.67 20.83 2.24
C THR A 245 -8.07 19.97 1.03
N GLN A 246 -8.29 20.60 -0.13
CA GLN A 246 -8.73 19.95 -1.37
C GLN A 246 -7.80 18.81 -1.86
N GLY A 247 -6.50 18.87 -1.57
CA GLY A 247 -5.56 17.83 -1.98
C GLY A 247 -5.81 16.53 -1.23
N ILE A 248 -5.99 16.63 0.10
CA ILE A 248 -6.25 15.48 0.94
C ILE A 248 -7.70 14.96 0.78
N GLU A 249 -8.68 15.83 0.57
CA GLU A 249 -10.06 15.43 0.24
C GLU A 249 -10.13 14.59 -1.04
N ASN A 250 -9.40 15.02 -2.08
CA ASN A 250 -9.30 14.26 -3.33
C ASN A 250 -8.68 12.88 -3.08
N PHE A 251 -7.62 12.80 -2.26
CA PHE A 251 -7.03 11.51 -1.86
C PHE A 251 -8.06 10.61 -1.17
N TRP A 252 -8.89 11.15 -0.27
CA TRP A 252 -9.95 10.38 0.37
C TRP A 252 -11.02 9.88 -0.59
N SER A 253 -11.41 10.70 -1.57
CA SER A 253 -12.39 10.28 -2.58
C SER A 253 -11.91 9.04 -3.34
N LEU A 254 -10.64 9.01 -3.74
CA LEU A 254 -10.01 7.88 -4.42
C LEU A 254 -9.87 6.67 -3.50
N LEU A 255 -9.48 6.88 -2.24
CA LEU A 255 -9.35 5.82 -1.25
C LEU A 255 -10.69 5.12 -0.98
N ASN A 256 -11.75 5.90 -0.74
CA ASN A 256 -13.08 5.39 -0.47
C ASN A 256 -13.66 4.65 -1.67
N ALA A 257 -13.45 5.16 -2.89
CA ALA A 257 -13.85 4.47 -4.11
C ALA A 257 -13.16 3.08 -4.24
N ALA A 258 -11.85 3.02 -3.98
CA ALA A 258 -11.10 1.77 -4.03
C ALA A 258 -11.60 0.73 -3.00
N PHE A 259 -11.94 1.16 -1.78
CA PHE A 259 -12.51 0.25 -0.77
C PHE A 259 -13.94 -0.17 -1.07
N ALA A 260 -14.76 0.73 -1.63
CA ALA A 260 -16.12 0.41 -2.05
C ALA A 260 -16.12 -0.65 -3.17
N GLU A 261 -15.22 -0.50 -4.14
CA GLU A 261 -15.00 -1.48 -5.20
C GLU A 261 -14.57 -2.84 -4.61
N LEU A 262 -13.59 -2.85 -3.69
CA LEU A 262 -13.15 -4.10 -3.03
C LEU A 262 -14.27 -4.80 -2.25
N THR A 263 -15.15 -4.03 -1.61
CA THR A 263 -16.27 -4.56 -0.82
C THR A 263 -17.35 -5.17 -1.73
N LEU A 264 -17.68 -4.51 -2.84
CA LEU A 264 -18.59 -5.04 -3.85
C LEU A 264 -18.02 -6.31 -4.49
N LEU A 265 -16.72 -6.39 -4.70
CA LEU A 265 -16.08 -7.57 -5.31
C LEU A 265 -16.06 -8.79 -4.38
N LEU A 266 -15.88 -8.58 -3.08
CA LEU A 266 -15.96 -9.65 -2.08
C LEU A 266 -17.41 -10.12 -1.86
N SER A 267 -18.42 -9.26 -2.05
CA SER A 267 -19.83 -9.67 -1.98
C SER A 267 -20.28 -10.42 -3.24
N HIS A 268 -19.80 -10.06 -4.43
CA HIS A 268 -20.12 -10.77 -5.68
C HIS A 268 -19.36 -12.11 -5.84
N SER A 269 -18.24 -12.29 -5.14
CA SER A 269 -17.54 -13.59 -5.07
C SER A 269 -18.27 -14.64 -4.20
N ILE A 270 -19.34 -14.25 -3.50
CA ILE A 270 -20.17 -15.13 -2.65
C ILE A 270 -21.53 -15.43 -3.29
N LEU A 271 -21.87 -14.81 -4.44
CA LEU A 271 -23.20 -14.89 -5.03
C LEU A 271 -23.22 -15.42 -6.47
N ILE A 272 -22.40 -16.43 -6.81
CA ILE A 272 -22.69 -17.36 -7.92
C ILE A 272 -22.23 -18.77 -7.53
N VAL A 273 -22.97 -19.44 -6.65
CA VAL A 273 -23.15 -20.90 -6.71
C VAL A 273 -24.60 -21.20 -6.29
N THR A 274 -25.51 -21.13 -7.24
CA THR A 274 -26.73 -21.95 -7.19
C THR A 274 -26.76 -22.77 -8.46
N SER A 275 -25.97 -23.85 -8.48
CA SER A 275 -26.35 -25.03 -9.26
C SER A 275 -27.35 -25.81 -8.40
N PRO A 276 -28.52 -26.20 -8.92
CA PRO A 276 -29.36 -27.18 -8.25
C PRO A 276 -28.64 -28.53 -8.28
N ASN A 277 -28.85 -29.35 -7.26
CA ASN A 277 -28.32 -30.72 -7.11
C ASN A 277 -26.80 -30.88 -6.82
N ARG A 278 -26.46 -31.00 -5.53
CA ARG A 278 -26.20 -32.30 -4.87
C ARG A 278 -25.70 -32.09 -3.44
N TYR A 279 -26.17 -32.98 -2.57
CA TYR A 279 -25.83 -33.12 -1.17
C TYR A 279 -24.32 -33.42 -0.97
N SER A 280 -23.67 -32.67 -0.08
CA SER A 280 -22.62 -33.21 0.81
C SER A 280 -22.31 -32.21 1.92
N VAL A 281 -22.57 -32.65 3.15
CA VAL A 281 -22.24 -31.96 4.41
C VAL A 281 -20.71 -31.91 4.57
N PHE A 282 -20.14 -30.73 4.79
CA PHE A 282 -18.81 -30.60 5.37
C PHE A 282 -18.83 -29.52 6.47
N THR A 283 -18.58 -29.99 7.69
CA THR A 283 -18.51 -29.24 8.94
C THR A 283 -17.32 -28.28 8.91
N THR A 284 -17.57 -26.97 9.00
CA THR A 284 -16.49 -25.98 9.15
C THR A 284 -15.99 -25.95 10.61
N VAL A 285 -14.79 -26.48 10.85
CA VAL A 285 -14.02 -26.19 12.05
C VAL A 285 -13.39 -24.80 11.88
N ARG A 286 -13.84 -23.82 12.68
CA ARG A 286 -13.21 -22.50 12.77
C ARG A 286 -11.90 -22.60 13.57
N PRO A 287 -10.75 -22.09 13.10
CA PRO A 287 -9.63 -21.85 13.98
C PRO A 287 -9.91 -20.62 14.85
N LYS A 288 -9.64 -20.76 16.15
CA LYS A 288 -9.70 -19.70 17.15
C LYS A 288 -8.76 -18.55 16.78
N THR A 289 -9.26 -17.34 16.99
CA THR A 289 -8.54 -16.07 17.00
C THR A 289 -7.38 -16.11 17.99
N THR A 290 -6.16 -15.89 17.51
CA THR A 290 -5.03 -15.41 18.31
C THR A 290 -4.69 -13.99 17.88
N HIS A 291 -4.50 -13.12 18.88
CA HIS A 291 -4.16 -11.72 18.74
C HIS A 291 -2.89 -11.51 17.90
N LEU A 292 -2.99 -10.69 16.85
CA LEU A 292 -1.85 -10.07 16.16
C LEU A 292 -1.97 -8.55 16.34
N PRO A 293 -0.84 -7.84 16.56
CA PRO A 293 -0.84 -6.40 16.77
C PRO A 293 -1.23 -5.66 15.49
N THR A 294 -1.86 -4.49 15.66
CA THR A 294 -2.32 -3.60 14.58
C THR A 294 -1.18 -3.23 13.63
N PRO A 295 -1.24 -3.57 12.32
CA PRO A 295 -0.26 -3.09 11.37
C PRO A 295 -0.53 -1.60 11.07
N THR A 296 0.48 -0.77 11.32
CA THR A 296 0.48 0.62 10.86
C THR A 296 0.71 0.62 9.35
N VAL A 297 -0.38 0.74 8.57
CA VAL A 297 -0.29 0.81 7.10
C VAL A 297 -0.08 2.27 6.70
N SER A 298 1.17 2.66 6.48
CA SER A 298 1.51 3.94 5.83
C SER A 298 1.57 3.72 4.31
N LEU A 299 0.65 4.32 3.55
CA LEU A 299 0.67 4.34 2.09
C LEU A 299 1.30 5.66 1.62
N VAL A 300 2.54 5.62 1.13
CA VAL A 300 3.19 6.76 0.48
C VAL A 300 2.98 6.63 -1.03
N CYS A 301 2.29 7.60 -1.64
CA CYS A 301 2.11 7.69 -3.09
C CYS A 301 2.67 9.03 -3.56
N SER A 302 3.62 9.03 -4.50
CA SER A 302 4.27 10.24 -5.02
C SER A 302 3.76 10.58 -6.43
N CYS A 303 3.04 11.70 -6.58
CA CYS A 303 2.62 12.19 -7.90
C CYS A 303 3.62 13.20 -8.47
N ARG A 304 4.44 12.83 -9.45
CA ARG A 304 5.39 13.73 -10.15
C ARG A 304 4.92 14.07 -11.58
N PRO A 305 4.71 15.36 -11.95
CA PRO A 305 4.36 15.75 -13.32
C PRO A 305 5.56 15.68 -14.28
N LEU A 306 5.23 15.64 -15.58
CA LEU A 306 6.13 15.56 -16.73
C LEU A 306 7.03 16.81 -16.82
N THR A 307 8.34 16.62 -16.94
CA THR A 307 9.27 17.70 -17.29
C THR A 307 9.19 18.01 -18.77
N SER A 308 9.16 19.31 -19.04
CA SER A 308 9.14 20.01 -20.30
C SER A 308 10.24 19.61 -21.29
N ALA A 309 9.91 19.77 -22.57
CA ALA A 309 10.78 19.63 -23.72
C ALA A 309 12.03 20.53 -23.63
N SER A 310 13.17 20.00 -24.10
CA SER A 310 14.41 20.77 -24.31
C SER A 310 14.29 21.72 -25.52
N PRO A 311 14.98 22.87 -25.51
CA PRO A 311 15.01 23.79 -26.64
C PRO A 311 15.88 23.23 -27.77
N MET A 312 15.36 23.28 -29.00
CA MET A 312 16.08 22.95 -30.22
C MET A 312 17.07 24.07 -30.53
N GLN A 313 18.35 23.74 -30.63
CA GLN A 313 19.38 24.62 -31.17
C GLN A 313 19.10 24.92 -32.66
N ARG A 314 19.07 26.20 -33.01
CA ARG A 314 19.63 26.76 -34.25
C ARG A 314 20.21 28.12 -33.94
#